data_AF-A0A1I7G4G3-F1
#
_entry.id   AF-A0A1I7G4G3-F1
#
_cell.length_a   1.000
_cell.length_b   1.000
_cell.length_c   1.000
_cell.angle_alpha   90.00
_cell.angle_beta   90.00
_cell.angle_gamma   90.00
#
_symmetry.space_group_name_H-M   'P 1'
#
loop_
_entity.id
_entity.type
_entity.pdbx_description
1 polymer ?
#
loop_
_entity_poly.entity_id
_entity_poly.type
_entity_poly.pdbx_seq_one_letter_code
_entity_poly.pdbx_strand_id
1 'polypeptide(L)'
;MLLLIIAIVSVLQSGVYLLLGKMGWQRLLWLVPLLFWVGYLFLLPKLLIPEPSPDGINCGLPVLAIYLGCWIFGTITVWSVHFCHKMIVRIFLK
;
A
#
# COMPACT_ATOMS: atom_id res chain seq x y z
N MET A 1 -3.51 11.44 9.19
CA MET A 1 -3.55 11.27 7.72
C MET A 1 -3.01 9.93 7.27
N LEU A 2 -1.81 9.51 7.69
CA LEU A 2 -1.20 8.24 7.25
C LEU A 2 -2.10 7.00 7.45
N LEU A 3 -2.64 6.79 8.66
CA LEU A 3 -3.53 5.65 8.97
C LEU A 3 -4.78 5.61 8.08
N LEU A 4 -5.36 6.77 7.79
CA LEU A 4 -6.54 6.87 6.93
C LEU A 4 -6.19 6.46 5.49
N ILE A 5 -5.03 6.88 4.98
CA ILE A 5 -4.58 6.48 3.65
C ILE A 5 -4.30 4.97 3.62
N ILE A 6 -3.67 4.43 4.66
CA ILE A 6 -3.42 2.99 4.79
C ILE A 6 -4.75 2.21 4.74
N ALA A 7 -5.78 2.68 5.46
CA ALA A 7 -7.10 2.06 5.46
C ALA A 7 -7.76 2.12 4.08
N ILE A 8 -7.75 3.27 3.42
CA ILE A 8 -8.31 3.45 2.06
C ILE A 8 -7.61 2.51 1.07
N VAL A 9 -6.29 2.48 1.07
CA VAL A 9 -5.52 1.63 0.16
C VAL A 9 -5.78 0.15 0.44
N SER A 10 -5.93 -0.25 1.71
CA SER A 10 -6.28 -1.62 2.09
C SER A 10 -7.66 -2.04 1.58
N VAL A 11 -8.64 -1.13 1.66
CA VAL A 11 -9.99 -1.35 1.11
C VAL A 11 -9.93 -1.47 -0.42
N LEU A 12 -9.20 -0.59 -1.09
CA LEU A 12 -9.01 -0.64 -2.55
C LEU A 12 -8.34 -1.95 -2.98
N GLN A 13 -7.26 -2.36 -2.31
CA GLN A 13 -6.57 -3.61 -2.58
C GLN A 13 -7.49 -4.82 -2.41
N SER A 14 -8.31 -4.82 -1.34
CA SER A 14 -9.31 -5.86 -1.11
C SER A 14 -10.40 -5.87 -2.18
N GLY A 15 -10.87 -4.70 -2.61
CA GLY A 15 -11.84 -4.57 -3.71
C GLY A 15 -11.31 -5.15 -5.02
N VAL A 16 -10.05 -4.87 -5.37
CA VAL A 16 -9.39 -5.46 -6.55
C VAL A 16 -9.31 -6.98 -6.45
N TYR A 17 -8.99 -7.53 -5.27
CA TYR A 17 -9.00 -8.98 -5.07
C TYR A 17 -10.38 -9.60 -5.29
N LEU A 18 -11.43 -8.99 -4.74
CA LEU A 18 -12.81 -9.48 -4.94
C LEU A 18 -13.24 -9.42 -6.40
N LEU A 19 -12.88 -8.35 -7.12
CA LEU A 19 -13.15 -8.21 -8.56
C LEU A 19 -12.44 -9.28 -9.38
N LEU A 20 -11.13 -9.47 -9.18
CA LEU A 20 -10.36 -10.49 -9.89
C LEU A 20 -10.83 -11.91 -9.55
N GLY A 21 -11.25 -12.14 -8.31
CA GLY A 21 -11.87 -13.40 -7.88
C GLY A 21 -13.16 -13.70 -8.65
N LYS A 22 -14.05 -12.71 -8.81
CA LYS A 22 -15.29 -12.84 -9.60
C LYS A 22 -15.03 -13.08 -11.09
N MET A 23 -13.95 -12.54 -11.63
CA MET A 23 -13.56 -12.74 -13.04
C MET A 23 -12.84 -14.07 -13.30
N GLY A 24 -12.54 -14.86 -12.26
CA GLY A 24 -11.80 -16.13 -12.38
C GLY A 24 -10.31 -15.93 -12.67
N TRP A 25 -9.78 -14.71 -12.55
CA TRP A 25 -8.41 -14.36 -12.93
C TRP A 25 -7.40 -14.62 -11.81
N GLN A 26 -7.38 -15.85 -11.30
CA GLN A 26 -6.58 -16.18 -10.10
C GLN A 26 -5.06 -16.00 -10.28
N ARG A 27 -4.54 -16.11 -11.51
CA ARG A 27 -3.11 -15.89 -11.79
C ARG A 27 -2.69 -14.43 -11.58
N LEU A 28 -3.59 -13.48 -11.87
CA LEU A 28 -3.31 -12.04 -11.73
C LEU A 28 -3.32 -11.56 -10.27
N LEU A 29 -3.84 -12.37 -9.33
CA LEU A 29 -3.85 -12.02 -7.90
C LEU A 29 -2.44 -11.77 -7.34
N TRP A 30 -1.40 -12.37 -7.93
CA TRP A 30 -0.01 -12.13 -7.52
C TRP A 30 0.55 -10.78 -8.00
N LEU A 31 -0.07 -10.15 -9.00
CA LEU A 31 0.32 -8.82 -9.47
C LEU A 31 -0.31 -7.69 -8.64
N VAL A 32 -1.43 -7.97 -7.99
CA VAL A 32 -2.11 -7.02 -7.09
C VAL A 32 -1.16 -6.45 -6.03
N PRO A 33 -0.47 -7.25 -5.19
CA PRO A 33 0.40 -6.68 -4.18
C PRO A 33 1.54 -5.85 -4.80
N LEU A 34 2.07 -6.26 -5.96
CA LEU A 34 3.12 -5.51 -6.65
C LEU A 34 2.65 -4.12 -7.09
N LEU A 35 1.45 -4.03 -7.67
CA LEU A 35 0.84 -2.76 -8.09
C LEU A 35 0.66 -1.80 -6.90
N PHE A 36 0.09 -2.29 -5.80
CA PHE A 36 -0.15 -1.48 -4.61
C PHE A 36 1.16 -1.09 -3.91
N TRP A 37 2.15 -1.99 -3.88
CA TRP A 37 3.46 -1.71 -3.32
C TRP A 37 4.18 -0.59 -4.06
N VAL A 38 4.18 -0.60 -5.40
CA VAL A 38 4.72 0.51 -6.21
C VAL A 38 4.00 1.84 -5.89
N GLY A 39 2.69 1.81 -5.68
CA GLY A 39 1.92 2.98 -5.23
C GLY A 39 2.42 3.54 -3.89
N TYR A 40 2.69 2.67 -2.91
CA TYR A 40 3.26 3.06 -1.61
C TYR A 40 4.69 3.59 -1.72
N LEU A 41 5.51 3.06 -2.63
CA LEU A 41 6.90 3.48 -2.77
C LEU A 41 7.04 4.84 -3.45
N PHE A 42 6.18 5.17 -4.41
CA PHE A 42 6.36 6.34 -5.29
C PHE A 42 5.24 7.38 -5.24
N LEU A 43 3.97 6.98 -5.15
CA LEU A 43 2.85 7.92 -5.13
C LEU A 43 2.66 8.50 -3.73
N LEU A 44 2.69 7.65 -2.71
CA LEU A 44 2.33 8.05 -1.35
C LEU A 44 3.31 9.08 -0.73
N PRO A 45 4.64 8.95 -0.87
CA PRO A 45 5.56 9.94 -0.34
C PRO A 45 5.33 11.33 -0.94
N LYS A 46 5.07 11.40 -2.26
CA LYS A 46 4.82 12.68 -2.94
C LYS A 46 3.57 13.41 -2.44
N LEU A 47 2.56 12.67 -1.96
CA LEU A 47 1.35 13.23 -1.36
C LEU A 47 1.56 13.72 0.08
N LEU A 48 2.58 13.21 0.77
CA LEU A 48 2.83 13.47 2.19
C LEU A 48 3.99 14.46 2.44
N ILE A 49 4.91 14.62 1.48
CA ILE A 49 6.04 15.53 1.60
C ILE A 49 5.53 16.98 1.57
N PRO A 50 5.73 17.77 2.64
CA PRO A 50 5.39 19.19 2.63
C PRO A 50 6.35 19.97 1.73
N GLU A 51 5.93 21.17 1.31
CA GLU A 51 6.83 22.09 0.60
C GLU A 51 8.06 22.40 1.46
N PRO A 52 9.27 22.41 0.87
CA PRO A 52 10.49 22.64 1.62
C PRO A 52 10.51 24.06 2.20
N SER A 53 10.71 24.20 3.51
CA SER A 53 10.94 25.51 4.11
C SER A 53 12.38 25.96 3.80
N PRO A 54 12.57 27.15 3.20
CA PRO A 54 13.90 27.63 2.82
C PRO A 54 14.82 27.91 4.03
N ASP A 55 14.24 28.11 5.22
CA ASP A 55 14.96 28.44 6.46
C ASP A 55 15.19 27.23 7.40
N GLY A 56 14.79 26.02 7.00
CA GLY A 56 14.87 24.84 7.86
C GLY A 56 16.28 24.23 7.91
N ILE A 57 16.90 24.11 9.09
CA ILE A 57 18.22 23.47 9.28
C ILE A 57 18.24 21.98 8.85
N ASN A 58 17.07 21.35 8.72
CA ASN A 58 16.91 19.93 8.38
C ASN A 58 16.07 19.70 7.11
N CYS A 59 16.43 20.30 5.97
CA CYS A 59 15.65 20.22 4.72
C CYS A 59 15.37 18.77 4.23
N GLY A 60 16.25 17.80 4.55
CA GLY A 60 16.17 16.42 4.03
C GLY A 60 15.66 15.37 5.01
N LEU A 61 15.78 15.60 6.32
CA LEU A 61 15.45 14.58 7.33
C LEU A 61 13.94 14.25 7.39
N PRO A 62 13.01 15.23 7.33
CA PRO A 62 11.57 14.95 7.29
C PRO A 62 11.16 14.18 6.03
N VAL A 63 11.77 14.52 4.89
CA VAL A 63 11.52 13.83 3.61
C VAL A 63 11.92 12.36 3.72
N LEU A 64 13.13 12.09 4.21
CA LEU A 64 13.63 10.72 4.40
C LEU A 64 12.74 9.92 5.36
N ALA A 65 12.29 10.53 6.46
CA ALA A 65 11.38 9.89 7.41
C ALA A 65 10.03 9.51 6.77
N ILE A 66 9.48 10.38 5.91
CA ILE A 66 8.25 10.09 5.18
C ILE A 66 8.44 8.95 4.19
N TYR A 67 9.55 8.94 3.42
CA TYR A 67 9.86 7.83 2.52
C TYR A 67 9.99 6.50 3.26
N LEU A 68 10.80 6.45 4.32
CA LEU A 68 10.98 5.25 5.14
C LEU A 68 9.67 4.78 5.76
N GLY A 69 8.87 5.70 6.30
CA GLY A 69 7.55 5.38 6.84
C GLY A 69 6.64 4.75 5.78
N CYS A 70 6.52 5.38 4.61
CA CYS A 70 5.70 4.85 3.51
C CYS A 70 6.19 3.48 3.04
N TRP A 71 7.51 3.28 2.97
CA TRP A 71 8.10 2.02 2.54
C TRP A 71 7.84 0.90 3.55
N ILE A 72 8.11 1.13 4.83
CA ILE A 72 7.95 0.12 5.88
C ILE A 72 6.46 -0.21 6.06
N PHE A 73 5.64 0.80 6.37
CA PHE A 73 4.22 0.58 6.62
C PHE A 73 3.47 0.13 5.37
N GLY A 74 3.83 0.65 4.20
CA GLY A 74 3.25 0.23 2.93
C GLY A 74 3.54 -1.23 2.60
N THR A 75 4.80 -1.67 2.76
CA THR A 75 5.18 -3.06 2.56
C THR A 75 4.41 -3.99 3.52
N ILE A 76 4.43 -3.68 4.82
CA ILE A 76 3.72 -4.50 5.82
C ILE A 76 2.23 -4.58 5.51
N THR A 77 1.59 -3.46 5.16
CA THR A 77 0.16 -3.40 4.87
C THR A 77 -0.19 -4.22 3.63
N VAL A 78 0.51 -3.99 2.51
CA VAL A 78 0.21 -4.64 1.23
C VAL A 78 0.33 -6.15 1.35
N TRP A 79 1.39 -6.64 2.00
CA TRP A 79 1.59 -8.07 2.21
C TRP A 79 0.58 -8.64 3.20
N SER A 80 0.28 -7.94 4.29
CA SER A 80 -0.75 -8.37 5.25
C SER A 80 -2.10 -8.58 4.56
N VAL A 81 -2.55 -7.63 3.75
CA VAL A 81 -3.82 -7.74 3.01
C VAL A 81 -3.78 -8.88 2.00
N HIS A 82 -2.67 -9.09 1.28
CA HIS A 82 -2.51 -10.21 0.36
C HIS A 82 -2.61 -11.56 1.08
N PHE A 83 -1.89 -11.73 2.20
CA PHE A 83 -1.90 -12.96 2.97
C PHE A 83 -3.27 -13.23 3.60
N CYS A 84 -3.91 -12.21 4.19
CA CYS A 84 -5.28 -12.33 4.70
C CYS A 84 -6.24 -12.78 3.59
N HIS A 85 -6.18 -12.17 2.40
CA HIS A 85 -7.02 -12.59 1.28
C HIS A 85 -6.76 -14.05 0.87
N LYS A 86 -5.49 -14.44 0.70
CA LYS A 86 -5.12 -15.83 0.38
C LYS A 86 -5.61 -16.83 1.44
N MET A 87 -5.51 -16.49 2.73
CA MET A 87 -6.00 -17.32 3.83
C MET A 87 -7.53 -17.47 3.76
N ILE A 88 -8.26 -16.37 3.59
CA ILE A 88 -9.72 -16.39 3.48
C ILE A 88 -10.16 -17.25 2.30
N VAL A 89 -9.58 -17.05 1.12
CA VAL A 89 -9.90 -17.87 -0.07
C VAL A 89 -9.59 -19.34 0.17
N ARG A 90 -8.47 -19.66 0.83
CA ARG A 90 -8.09 -21.05 1.13
C ARG A 90 -9.01 -21.73 2.14
N ILE A 91 -9.58 -20.98 3.09
CA ILE A 91 -10.43 -21.52 4.16
C ILE A 91 -11.90 -21.63 3.72
N PHE A 92 -12.42 -20.65 2.97
CA PHE A 92 -13.86 -20.53 2.69
C PHE A 92 -14.28 -20.94 1.28
N LEU A 93 -13.35 -21.04 0.33
CA LEU A 93 -13.64 -21.31 -1.09
C LEU A 93 -12.96 -22.60 -1.61
N LYS A 94 -12.51 -23.47 -0.69
CA LYS A 94 -12.15 -24.86 -0.94
C LYS A 94 -13.23 -25.77 -0.38
#